data_AF-A0A383BX24-F1
#
_entry.id   AF-A0A383BX24-F1
#
_cell.length_a   1.000
_cell.length_b   1.000
_cell.length_c   1.000
_cell.angle_alpha   90.00
_cell.angle_beta   90.00
_cell.angle_gamma   90.00
#
_symmetry.space_group_name_H-M   'P 1'
#
loop_
_entity.id
_entity.type
_entity.pdbx_description
1 polymer ?
#
loop_
_entity_poly.entity_id
_entity_poly.type
_entity_poly.pdbx_seq_one_letter_code
_entity_poly.pdbx_strand_id
1 'polypeptide(L)'
;YEKTQHEIRFSSSSNSGSTWSEPEVISPEESAEVSIESYAPTIISNGNDVYVAWQEYRYDSTAGYYDIVHRHSGNGGNSWSSEVYVTGSIDGTQYTPEIAYGNDRVHLTWYSYNRDANARYSIEYASSDDDGDSWELQTLYEPPAGGSWSWFPNIATDDDKVYVVWQDDDWNRDGAYDFEVVLKKSEDNGETWDDGTLVVESKDTTSSFTYMLPAVACNAGIVYISYQDYIDSSYSHYFALSQ
;
A
#
# COMPACT_ATOMS: atom_id res chain seq x y z
N TYR A 1 6.37 -16.33 -25.67
CA TYR A 1 6.52 -15.31 -24.61
C TYR A 1 8.00 -15.26 -24.28
N GLU A 2 8.73 -14.30 -24.86
CA GLU A 2 10.20 -14.13 -24.71
C GLU A 2 10.53 -12.75 -24.11
N LYS A 3 10.06 -12.51 -22.88
CA LYS A 3 10.64 -11.49 -21.99
C LYS A 3 10.60 -12.08 -20.57
N THR A 4 11.71 -11.96 -19.84
CA THR A 4 11.85 -12.41 -18.44
C THR A 4 11.50 -11.33 -17.43
N GLN A 5 11.17 -10.13 -17.91
CA GLN A 5 10.78 -8.96 -17.11
C GLN A 5 9.46 -9.21 -16.37
N HIS A 6 9.39 -8.87 -15.08
CA HIS A 6 8.13 -8.72 -14.36
C HIS A 6 7.47 -7.40 -14.77
N GLU A 7 6.26 -7.50 -15.31
CA GLU A 7 5.52 -6.39 -15.91
C GLU A 7 4.17 -6.22 -15.21
N ILE A 8 3.67 -4.99 -15.16
CA ILE A 8 2.27 -4.73 -14.82
C ILE A 8 1.45 -4.76 -16.10
N ARG A 9 0.39 -5.58 -16.09
CA ARG A 9 -0.52 -5.75 -17.21
C ARG A 9 -1.94 -5.38 -16.81
N PHE A 10 -2.63 -4.66 -17.69
CA PHE A 10 -4.00 -4.25 -17.51
C PHE A 10 -4.93 -4.98 -18.49
N SER A 11 -6.12 -5.35 -18.00
CA SER A 11 -7.21 -5.85 -18.82
C SER A 11 -8.52 -5.33 -18.24
N SER A 12 -9.47 -5.01 -19.12
CA SER A 12 -10.77 -4.47 -18.72
C SER A 12 -11.93 -5.28 -19.29
N SER A 13 -13.09 -5.12 -18.66
CA SER A 13 -14.35 -5.73 -19.09
C SER A 13 -15.44 -4.67 -19.19
N SER A 14 -16.11 -4.62 -20.33
CA SER A 14 -17.28 -3.77 -20.56
C SER A 14 -18.61 -4.50 -20.33
N ASN A 15 -18.57 -5.76 -19.90
CA ASN A 15 -19.74 -6.61 -19.72
C ASN A 15 -19.73 -7.35 -18.37
N SER A 16 -19.37 -6.61 -17.31
CA SER A 16 -19.42 -7.08 -15.92
C SER A 16 -18.61 -8.36 -15.69
N GLY A 17 -17.44 -8.47 -16.32
CA GLY A 17 -16.51 -9.58 -16.15
C GLY A 17 -16.80 -10.82 -17.00
N SER A 18 -17.77 -10.77 -17.92
CA SER A 18 -18.10 -11.91 -18.78
C SER A 18 -17.01 -12.19 -19.81
N THR A 19 -16.41 -11.14 -20.37
CA THR A 19 -15.24 -11.20 -21.24
C THR A 19 -14.27 -10.07 -20.92
N TRP A 20 -13.01 -10.28 -21.27
CA TRP A 20 -11.90 -9.38 -20.96
C TRP A 20 -11.15 -9.01 -22.24
N SER A 21 -10.59 -7.81 -22.28
CA SER A 21 -9.66 -7.41 -23.34
C SER A 21 -8.37 -8.23 -23.26
N GLU A 22 -7.64 -8.31 -24.36
CA GLU A 22 -6.27 -8.83 -24.32
C GLU A 22 -5.43 -7.96 -23.36
N PRO A 23 -4.60 -8.57 -22.48
CA PRO A 23 -3.79 -7.81 -21.53
C PRO A 23 -2.75 -6.91 -22.22
N GLU A 24 -2.76 -5.62 -21.87
CA GLU A 24 -1.78 -4.62 -22.30
C GLU A 24 -0.73 -4.41 -21.21
N VAL A 25 0.55 -4.27 -21.58
CA VAL A 25 1.61 -3.91 -20.63
C VAL A 25 1.55 -2.41 -20.37
N ILE A 26 1.42 -2.02 -19.10
CA ILE A 26 1.32 -0.62 -18.66
C ILE A 26 2.53 -0.17 -17.82
N SER A 27 3.41 -1.08 -17.44
CA SER A 27 4.71 -0.76 -16.84
C SER A 27 5.75 -0.41 -17.92
N PRO A 28 6.80 0.35 -17.56
CA PRO A 28 7.94 0.58 -18.45
C PRO A 28 8.61 -0.71 -18.94
N GLU A 29 9.16 -0.65 -20.15
CA GLU A 29 10.03 -1.71 -20.67
C GLU A 29 11.48 -1.49 -20.25
N GLU A 30 12.20 -2.57 -19.98
CA GLU A 30 13.66 -2.52 -19.79
C GLU A 30 14.40 -2.04 -21.07
N SER A 31 15.62 -1.55 -20.87
CA SER A 31 16.52 -1.15 -21.95
C SER A 31 17.89 -1.83 -21.80
N ALA A 32 18.79 -1.62 -22.77
CA ALA A 32 20.15 -2.16 -22.68
C ALA A 32 20.94 -1.62 -21.47
N GLU A 33 20.57 -0.45 -20.94
CA GLU A 33 21.30 0.25 -19.87
C GLU A 33 20.59 0.16 -18.51
N VAL A 34 19.30 -0.15 -18.50
CA VAL A 34 18.45 -0.13 -17.29
C VAL A 34 17.54 -1.35 -17.30
N SER A 35 17.68 -2.18 -16.25
CA SER A 35 16.74 -3.26 -15.94
C SER A 35 15.61 -2.73 -15.07
N ILE A 36 14.39 -3.17 -15.35
CA ILE A 36 13.18 -2.71 -14.66
C ILE A 36 12.34 -3.92 -14.31
N GLU A 37 11.93 -4.04 -13.05
CA GLU A 37 11.05 -5.11 -12.59
C GLU A 37 9.88 -4.51 -11.82
N SER A 38 8.65 -4.83 -12.22
CA SER A 38 7.44 -4.26 -11.62
C SER A 38 6.62 -5.33 -10.90
N TYR A 39 6.21 -5.02 -9.66
CA TYR A 39 5.60 -5.96 -8.71
C TYR A 39 4.42 -5.33 -7.97
N ALA A 40 3.60 -6.19 -7.34
CA ALA A 40 2.56 -5.80 -6.40
C ALA A 40 1.68 -4.63 -6.89
N PRO A 41 0.99 -4.77 -8.04
CA PRO A 41 0.10 -3.72 -8.52
C PRO A 41 -1.12 -3.59 -7.62
N THR A 42 -1.57 -2.36 -7.43
CA THR A 42 -2.86 -2.00 -6.81
C THR A 42 -3.64 -1.10 -7.77
N ILE A 43 -4.97 -1.12 -7.66
CA ILE A 43 -5.88 -0.42 -8.58
C ILE A 43 -7.14 0.06 -7.88
N ILE A 44 -7.59 1.26 -8.22
CA ILE A 44 -8.91 1.79 -7.87
C ILE A 44 -9.53 2.51 -9.06
N SER A 45 -10.86 2.65 -9.08
CA SER A 45 -11.58 3.38 -10.11
C SER A 45 -12.63 4.30 -9.52
N ASN A 46 -12.79 5.49 -10.12
CA ASN A 46 -13.89 6.39 -9.86
C ASN A 46 -14.52 6.85 -11.18
N GLY A 47 -15.72 6.36 -11.51
CA GLY A 47 -16.33 6.64 -12.81
C GLY A 47 -15.49 6.12 -13.98
N ASN A 48 -14.97 7.01 -14.81
CA ASN A 48 -14.06 6.66 -15.92
C ASN A 48 -12.60 6.72 -15.52
N ASP A 49 -12.29 7.29 -14.36
CA ASP A 49 -10.93 7.41 -13.87
C ASP A 49 -10.47 6.08 -13.29
N VAL A 50 -9.27 5.66 -13.69
CA VAL A 50 -8.60 4.45 -13.20
C VAL A 50 -7.21 4.85 -12.74
N TYR A 51 -6.90 4.54 -11.50
CA TYR A 51 -5.62 4.81 -10.88
C TYR A 51 -4.93 3.49 -10.57
N VAL A 52 -3.69 3.35 -11.02
CA VAL A 52 -2.86 2.17 -10.73
C VAL A 52 -1.59 2.62 -10.05
N ALA A 53 -1.11 1.83 -9.11
CA ALA A 53 0.22 1.98 -8.55
C ALA A 53 0.90 0.62 -8.43
N TRP A 54 2.23 0.60 -8.45
CA TRP A 54 3.01 -0.62 -8.28
C TRP A 54 4.36 -0.32 -7.64
N GLN A 55 4.97 -1.36 -7.09
CA GLN A 55 6.37 -1.33 -6.70
C GLN A 55 7.24 -1.57 -7.94
N GLU A 56 8.22 -0.73 -8.17
CA GLU A 56 9.19 -0.88 -9.26
C GLU A 56 10.60 -0.97 -8.72
N TYR A 57 11.34 -1.99 -9.13
CA TYR A 57 12.78 -2.08 -8.94
C TYR A 57 13.49 -1.71 -10.23
N ARG A 58 14.20 -0.59 -10.24
CA ARG A 58 15.04 -0.15 -11.35
C ARG A 58 16.50 -0.33 -11.00
N TYR A 59 17.27 -0.89 -11.89
CA TYR A 59 18.71 -1.08 -11.71
C TYR A 59 19.48 -0.65 -12.95
N ASP A 60 20.45 0.25 -12.75
CA ASP A 60 21.42 0.65 -13.77
C ASP A 60 22.85 0.29 -13.34
N SER A 61 23.85 0.71 -14.14
CA SER A 61 25.27 0.43 -13.84
C SER A 61 25.80 1.05 -12.54
N THR A 62 25.05 1.96 -11.92
CA THR A 62 25.43 2.72 -10.72
C THR A 62 24.74 2.19 -9.48
N ALA A 63 23.42 2.01 -9.52
CA ALA A 63 22.63 1.63 -8.35
C ALA A 63 21.27 1.00 -8.71
N GLY A 64 20.66 0.38 -7.70
CA GLY A 64 19.28 -0.10 -7.72
C GLY A 64 18.39 0.79 -6.84
N TYR A 65 17.18 1.05 -7.32
CA TYR A 65 16.17 1.89 -6.65
C TYR A 65 14.86 1.13 -6.62
N TYR A 66 14.15 1.24 -5.50
CA TYR A 66 12.80 0.73 -5.37
C TYR A 66 11.87 1.91 -5.19
N ASP A 67 10.90 2.03 -6.08
CA ASP A 67 9.96 3.14 -6.10
C ASP A 67 8.51 2.65 -6.08
N ILE A 68 7.61 3.46 -5.55
CA ILE A 68 6.19 3.40 -5.89
C ILE A 68 5.98 4.25 -7.13
N VAL A 69 5.44 3.62 -8.18
CA VAL A 69 5.15 4.24 -9.47
C VAL A 69 3.64 4.27 -9.67
N HIS A 70 3.14 5.35 -10.26
CA HIS A 70 1.73 5.59 -10.50
C HIS A 70 1.47 5.90 -11.99
N ARG A 71 0.29 5.47 -12.47
CA ARG A 71 -0.34 5.95 -13.72
C ARG A 71 -1.85 6.13 -13.52
N HIS A 72 -2.40 7.05 -14.30
CA HIS A 72 -3.82 7.37 -14.34
C HIS A 72 -4.38 7.18 -15.76
N SER A 73 -5.65 6.82 -15.84
CA SER A 73 -6.43 6.81 -17.06
C SER A 73 -7.78 7.47 -16.82
N GLY A 74 -8.02 8.62 -17.46
CA GLY A 74 -9.33 9.29 -17.43
C GLY A 74 -10.37 8.76 -18.44
N ASN A 75 -10.11 7.60 -19.06
CA ASN A 75 -10.97 7.04 -20.11
C ASN A 75 -11.21 5.53 -19.98
N GLY A 76 -11.26 5.02 -18.75
CA GLY A 76 -11.60 3.62 -18.45
C GLY A 76 -10.50 2.63 -18.79
N GLY A 77 -9.23 3.07 -18.79
CA GLY A 77 -8.08 2.25 -19.12
C GLY A 77 -7.83 2.07 -20.62
N ASN A 78 -8.40 2.93 -21.49
CA ASN A 78 -8.13 2.90 -22.94
C ASN A 78 -6.78 3.54 -23.31
N SER A 79 -6.31 4.49 -22.49
CA SER A 79 -4.98 5.06 -22.57
C SER A 79 -4.54 5.55 -21.20
N TRP A 80 -3.23 5.59 -20.97
CA TRP A 80 -2.64 5.91 -19.68
C TRP A 80 -1.73 7.14 -19.76
N SER A 81 -1.67 7.93 -18.68
CA SER A 81 -0.71 9.03 -18.50
C SER A 81 0.74 8.52 -18.52
N SER A 82 1.73 9.41 -18.50
CA SER A 82 3.12 8.99 -18.27
C SER A 82 3.30 8.47 -16.84
N GLU A 83 4.35 7.67 -16.62
CA GLU A 83 4.71 7.19 -15.29
C GLU A 83 5.10 8.33 -14.36
N VAL A 84 4.56 8.30 -13.13
CA VAL A 84 4.92 9.21 -12.04
C VAL A 84 5.59 8.40 -10.93
N TYR A 85 6.82 8.78 -10.56
CA TYR A 85 7.57 8.14 -9.48
C TYR A 85 7.24 8.82 -8.15
N VAL A 86 6.21 8.33 -7.47
CA VAL A 86 5.68 8.88 -6.21
C VAL A 86 6.78 9.03 -5.15
N THR A 87 7.68 8.06 -5.08
CA THR A 87 8.74 7.99 -4.06
C THR A 87 10.14 8.29 -4.59
N GLY A 88 10.29 8.76 -5.84
CA GLY A 88 11.60 8.95 -6.48
C GLY A 88 12.54 9.94 -5.77
N SER A 89 12.03 10.65 -4.76
CA SER A 89 12.76 11.61 -3.93
C SER A 89 13.07 11.14 -2.51
N ILE A 90 12.70 9.91 -2.11
CA ILE A 90 12.94 9.40 -0.76
C ILE A 90 13.87 8.19 -0.77
N ASP A 91 14.70 8.10 0.26
CA ASP A 91 15.60 6.97 0.48
C ASP A 91 14.85 5.71 0.95
N GLY A 92 15.55 4.58 0.93
CA GLY A 92 15.05 3.29 1.40
C GLY A 92 14.39 2.46 0.31
N THR A 93 13.78 1.36 0.72
CA THR A 93 13.10 0.43 -0.18
C THR A 93 11.60 0.49 0.03
N GLN A 94 10.84 0.81 -1.01
CA GLN A 94 9.39 0.99 -0.93
C GLN A 94 8.68 -0.29 -1.39
N TYR A 95 7.66 -0.73 -0.66
CA TYR A 95 7.02 -2.04 -0.88
C TYR A 95 5.50 -1.97 -0.87
N THR A 96 4.89 -2.77 -1.76
CA THR A 96 3.46 -3.13 -1.78
C THR A 96 2.52 -1.94 -1.53
N PRO A 97 2.37 -1.05 -2.53
CA PRO A 97 1.45 0.07 -2.37
C PRO A 97 0.00 -0.43 -2.32
N GLU A 98 -0.82 0.24 -1.50
CA GLU A 98 -2.27 0.15 -1.52
C GLU A 98 -2.87 1.52 -1.83
N ILE A 99 -3.96 1.53 -2.61
CA ILE A 99 -4.55 2.76 -3.14
C ILE A 99 -6.03 2.89 -2.77
N ALA A 100 -6.45 4.09 -2.41
CA ALA A 100 -7.85 4.45 -2.22
C ALA A 100 -8.15 5.78 -2.93
N TYR A 101 -9.43 5.98 -3.25
CA TYR A 101 -9.93 7.24 -3.80
C TYR A 101 -11.13 7.68 -2.96
N GLY A 102 -11.14 8.92 -2.50
CA GLY A 102 -12.22 9.48 -1.69
C GLY A 102 -12.17 11.00 -1.72
N ASN A 103 -13.34 11.64 -1.69
CA ASN A 103 -13.46 13.10 -1.60
C ASN A 103 -12.53 13.86 -2.56
N ASP A 104 -12.59 13.47 -3.84
CA ASP A 104 -11.81 14.03 -4.96
C ASP A 104 -10.27 13.95 -4.81
N ARG A 105 -9.78 13.04 -3.96
CA ARG A 105 -8.35 12.84 -3.69
C ARG A 105 -7.95 11.37 -3.89
N VAL A 106 -6.75 11.17 -4.44
CA VAL A 106 -6.12 9.84 -4.52
C VAL A 106 -5.19 9.68 -3.33
N HIS A 107 -5.26 8.53 -2.67
CA HIS A 107 -4.47 8.20 -1.50
C HIS A 107 -3.66 6.93 -1.74
N LEU A 108 -2.39 6.94 -1.34
CA LEU A 108 -1.50 5.79 -1.34
C LEU A 108 -0.96 5.55 0.06
N THR A 109 -0.80 4.28 0.42
CA THR A 109 0.01 3.86 1.56
C THR A 109 0.91 2.70 1.16
N TRP A 110 2.08 2.61 1.79
CA TRP A 110 3.05 1.54 1.56
C TRP A 110 3.92 1.39 2.81
N TYR A 111 4.72 0.33 2.88
CA TYR A 111 5.75 0.23 3.91
C TYR A 111 7.14 0.39 3.31
N SER A 112 8.03 0.99 4.08
CA SER A 112 9.37 1.33 3.61
C SER A 112 10.44 0.79 4.51
N TYR A 113 11.47 0.18 3.93
CA TYR A 113 12.62 -0.30 4.68
C TYR A 113 13.77 0.68 4.64
N ASN A 114 14.37 0.94 5.81
CA ASN A 114 15.69 1.55 5.94
C ASN A 114 15.80 2.96 5.32
N ARG A 115 14.73 3.77 5.42
CA ARG A 115 14.73 5.17 4.95
C ARG A 115 15.75 6.06 5.64
N ASP A 116 16.03 5.77 6.91
CA ASP A 116 16.89 6.55 7.79
C ASP A 116 18.21 5.83 8.15
N ALA A 117 18.54 4.77 7.42
CA ALA A 117 19.67 3.88 7.67
C ALA A 117 19.65 3.14 9.04
N ASN A 118 18.49 3.00 9.69
CA ASN A 118 18.33 2.29 10.97
C ASN A 118 17.66 0.91 10.86
N ALA A 119 17.61 0.32 9.66
CA ALA A 119 17.10 -1.04 9.41
C ALA A 119 15.70 -1.31 9.99
N ARG A 120 14.80 -0.33 9.89
CA ARG A 120 13.41 -0.40 10.36
C ARG A 120 12.44 -0.33 9.19
N TYR A 121 11.22 -0.79 9.42
CA TYR A 121 10.12 -0.64 8.48
C TYR A 121 9.14 0.43 8.97
N SER A 122 8.92 1.46 8.17
CA SER A 122 7.97 2.54 8.44
C SER A 122 6.70 2.38 7.62
N ILE A 123 5.61 3.00 8.08
CA ILE A 123 4.36 3.14 7.32
C ILE A 123 4.31 4.53 6.73
N GLU A 124 4.19 4.60 5.42
CA GLU A 124 4.20 5.82 4.65
C GLU A 124 2.84 6.07 4.00
N TYR A 125 2.64 7.32 3.61
CA TYR A 125 1.43 7.80 2.98
C TYR A 125 1.76 8.87 1.94
N ALA A 126 0.97 8.92 0.88
CA ALA A 126 0.93 10.06 -0.01
C ALA A 126 -0.50 10.34 -0.50
N SER A 127 -0.75 11.60 -0.84
CA SER A 127 -1.98 11.99 -1.51
C SER A 127 -1.75 12.92 -2.68
N SER A 128 -2.71 12.91 -3.61
CA SER A 128 -2.73 13.75 -4.80
C SER A 128 -4.11 14.36 -5.01
N ASP A 129 -4.11 15.67 -5.26
CA ASP A 129 -5.30 16.49 -5.60
C ASP A 129 -5.35 16.81 -7.11
N ASP A 130 -4.48 16.20 -7.92
CA ASP A 130 -4.31 16.44 -9.36
C ASP A 130 -4.19 15.15 -10.16
N ASP A 131 -5.04 14.17 -9.83
CA ASP A 131 -5.15 12.88 -10.51
C ASP A 131 -3.84 12.06 -10.57
N GLY A 132 -2.94 12.30 -9.62
CA GLY A 132 -1.67 11.60 -9.50
C GLY A 132 -0.51 12.24 -10.26
N ASP A 133 -0.68 13.45 -10.81
CA ASP A 133 0.40 14.21 -11.46
C ASP A 133 1.45 14.68 -10.45
N SER A 134 1.05 15.01 -9.23
CA SER A 134 1.94 15.32 -8.10
C SER A 134 1.43 14.75 -6.78
N TRP A 135 2.36 14.56 -5.83
CA TRP A 135 2.09 13.84 -4.58
C TRP A 135 2.69 14.56 -3.38
N GLU A 136 1.91 14.65 -2.31
CA GLU A 136 2.35 15.11 -0.99
C GLU A 136 2.63 13.90 -0.09
N LEU A 137 3.88 13.74 0.36
CA LEU A 137 4.31 12.57 1.14
C LEU A 137 4.29 12.85 2.65
N GLN A 138 3.88 11.85 3.43
CA GLN A 138 3.92 11.86 4.90
C GLN A 138 4.36 10.49 5.44
N THR A 139 5.06 10.49 6.58
CA THR A 139 5.35 9.26 7.33
C THR A 139 4.31 9.12 8.44
N LEU A 140 3.44 8.11 8.32
CA LEU A 140 2.37 7.87 9.31
C LEU A 140 2.91 7.25 10.59
N TYR A 141 3.87 6.33 10.45
CA TYR A 141 4.50 5.70 11.59
C TYR A 141 5.95 5.37 11.30
N GLU A 142 6.81 5.75 12.24
CA GLU A 142 8.23 5.43 12.26
C GLU A 142 8.51 4.72 13.59
N PRO A 143 8.88 3.42 13.57
CA PRO A 143 9.16 2.71 14.80
C PRO A 143 10.31 3.35 15.60
N PRO A 144 10.22 3.37 16.95
CA PRO A 144 11.22 4.02 17.78
C PRO A 144 12.57 3.28 17.81
N ALA A 145 12.57 1.96 17.62
CA ALA A 145 13.76 1.12 17.65
C ALA A 145 14.22 0.74 16.24
N GLY A 146 15.53 0.55 16.08
CA GLY A 146 16.06 -0.08 14.87
C GLY A 146 15.73 -1.57 14.87
N GLY A 147 15.41 -2.12 13.69
CA GLY A 147 15.01 -3.52 13.55
C GLY A 147 13.52 -3.81 13.82
N SER A 148 12.70 -2.79 14.13
CA SER A 148 11.24 -2.92 14.26
C SER A 148 10.53 -3.05 12.91
N TRP A 149 9.39 -3.72 12.91
CA TRP A 149 8.70 -4.23 11.72
C TRP A 149 7.24 -3.78 11.66
N SER A 150 6.97 -2.74 10.86
CA SER A 150 5.63 -2.35 10.43
C SER A 150 5.40 -2.73 8.96
N TRP A 151 4.40 -3.57 8.66
CA TRP A 151 4.18 -4.11 7.31
C TRP A 151 2.71 -4.14 6.89
N PHE A 152 2.52 -4.35 5.57
CA PHE A 152 1.23 -4.61 4.91
C PHE A 152 0.15 -3.59 5.30
N PRO A 153 0.39 -2.28 5.09
CA PRO A 153 -0.65 -1.31 5.29
C PRO A 153 -1.75 -1.51 4.24
N ASN A 154 -2.98 -1.24 4.64
CA ASN A 154 -4.14 -1.19 3.77
C ASN A 154 -4.95 0.09 4.08
N ILE A 155 -5.61 0.63 3.06
CA ILE A 155 -6.23 1.95 3.12
C ILE A 155 -7.68 1.92 2.62
N ALA A 156 -8.56 2.65 3.29
CA ALA A 156 -9.93 2.89 2.84
C ALA A 156 -10.39 4.30 3.21
N THR A 157 -11.40 4.80 2.48
CA THR A 157 -11.95 6.14 2.61
C THR A 157 -13.48 6.12 2.80
N ASP A 158 -13.99 7.03 3.61
CA ASP A 158 -15.42 7.27 3.81
C ASP A 158 -15.66 8.77 3.97
N ASP A 159 -16.22 9.40 2.94
CA ASP A 159 -16.26 10.85 2.77
C ASP A 159 -14.85 11.47 2.91
N ASP A 160 -14.68 12.39 3.87
CA ASP A 160 -13.44 13.11 4.19
C ASP A 160 -12.49 12.31 5.11
N LYS A 161 -12.84 11.08 5.47
CA LYS A 161 -12.05 10.26 6.39
C LYS A 161 -11.19 9.28 5.63
N VAL A 162 -9.95 9.13 6.10
CA VAL A 162 -9.00 8.15 5.58
C VAL A 162 -8.58 7.24 6.73
N TYR A 163 -8.62 5.94 6.49
CA TYR A 163 -8.27 4.91 7.47
C TYR A 163 -7.11 4.11 6.92
N VAL A 164 -6.01 4.05 7.66
CA VAL A 164 -4.85 3.22 7.32
C VAL A 164 -4.61 2.24 8.45
N VAL A 165 -4.63 0.96 8.12
CA VAL A 165 -4.38 -0.14 9.04
C VAL A 165 -3.14 -0.89 8.59
N TRP A 166 -2.31 -1.33 9.53
CA TRP A 166 -1.13 -2.14 9.25
C TRP A 166 -0.89 -3.14 10.39
N GLN A 167 0.09 -4.02 10.18
CA GLN A 167 0.60 -4.86 11.27
C GLN A 167 1.94 -4.32 11.81
N ASP A 168 2.09 -4.29 13.13
CA ASP A 168 3.28 -3.86 13.85
C ASP A 168 3.82 -4.98 14.73
N ASP A 169 5.10 -5.00 15.07
CA ASP A 169 5.71 -6.08 15.86
C ASP A 169 5.81 -5.84 17.37
N ASP A 170 5.70 -4.59 17.82
CA ASP A 170 5.75 -4.19 19.23
C ASP A 170 5.09 -2.81 19.42
N TRP A 171 3.88 -2.62 18.86
CA TRP A 171 3.17 -1.33 18.96
C TRP A 171 2.86 -1.00 20.42
N ASN A 172 2.49 -2.02 21.19
CA ASN A 172 2.11 -1.90 22.59
C ASN A 172 3.32 -1.64 23.53
N ARG A 173 4.55 -1.87 23.06
CA ARG A 173 5.83 -1.66 23.76
C ARG A 173 6.00 -2.49 25.02
N ASP A 174 5.46 -3.70 25.05
CA ASP A 174 5.65 -4.65 26.13
C ASP A 174 6.95 -5.47 25.99
N GLY A 175 7.62 -5.34 24.84
CA GLY A 175 8.90 -5.97 24.53
C GLY A 175 8.78 -7.43 24.11
N ALA A 176 7.56 -7.92 23.86
CA ALA A 176 7.31 -9.08 23.03
C ALA A 176 7.40 -8.68 21.54
N TYR A 177 7.75 -9.66 20.71
CA TYR A 177 7.69 -9.50 19.25
C TYR A 177 6.46 -10.24 18.77
N ASP A 178 5.30 -9.71 19.10
CA ASP A 178 4.01 -10.26 18.77
C ASP A 178 3.26 -9.26 17.89
N PHE A 179 2.79 -9.74 16.73
CA PHE A 179 2.24 -8.80 15.77
C PHE A 179 0.89 -8.26 16.24
N GLU A 180 0.68 -6.95 16.11
CA GLU A 180 -0.59 -6.30 16.38
C GLU A 180 -1.20 -5.69 15.13
N VAL A 181 -2.51 -5.47 15.16
CA VAL A 181 -3.20 -4.66 14.14
C VAL A 181 -3.41 -3.26 14.69
N VAL A 182 -2.88 -2.27 13.98
CA VAL A 182 -2.96 -0.85 14.35
C VAL A 182 -3.75 -0.11 13.28
N LEU A 183 -4.57 0.85 13.69
CA LEU A 183 -5.33 1.75 12.82
C LEU A 183 -4.92 3.20 13.10
N LYS A 184 -4.58 3.96 12.06
CA LYS A 184 -4.59 5.43 12.08
C LYS A 184 -5.73 5.97 11.26
N LYS A 185 -6.24 7.12 11.70
CA LYS A 185 -7.35 7.82 11.06
C LYS A 185 -7.01 9.29 10.79
N SER A 186 -7.39 9.75 9.61
CA SER A 186 -7.55 11.17 9.30
C SER A 186 -9.03 11.54 9.22
N GLU A 187 -9.37 12.74 9.70
CA GLU A 187 -10.72 13.33 9.64
C GLU A 187 -10.77 14.53 8.66
N ASP A 188 -9.69 14.78 7.94
CA ASP A 188 -9.47 15.95 7.10
C ASP A 188 -8.78 15.60 5.78
N ASN A 189 -9.24 14.52 5.14
CA ASN A 189 -8.82 14.05 3.82
C ASN A 189 -7.31 13.70 3.71
N GLY A 190 -6.72 13.24 4.81
CA GLY A 190 -5.32 12.82 4.90
C GLY A 190 -4.34 13.94 5.23
N GLU A 191 -4.81 15.13 5.60
CA GLU A 191 -3.96 16.26 6.00
C GLU A 191 -3.33 16.03 7.37
N THR A 192 -4.11 15.57 8.35
CA THR A 192 -3.65 15.24 9.70
C THR A 192 -4.15 13.88 10.14
N TRP A 193 -3.41 13.27 11.07
CA TRP A 193 -3.64 11.91 11.54
C TRP A 193 -3.68 11.87 13.05
N ASP A 194 -4.50 10.96 13.60
CA ASP A 194 -4.49 10.67 15.02
C ASP A 194 -3.20 9.94 15.46
N ASP A 195 -3.09 9.69 16.76
CA ASP A 195 -1.95 9.00 17.36
C ASP A 195 -1.90 7.50 17.00
N GLY A 196 -2.95 6.96 16.37
CA GLY A 196 -3.14 5.55 16.14
C GLY A 196 -3.84 4.82 17.30
N THR A 197 -4.54 3.76 16.97
CA THR A 197 -5.29 2.92 17.90
C THR A 197 -4.90 1.46 17.68
N LEU A 198 -4.53 0.77 18.76
CA LEU A 198 -4.39 -0.68 18.78
C LEU A 198 -5.78 -1.32 18.60
N VAL A 199 -5.97 -2.03 17.50
CA VAL A 199 -7.24 -2.71 17.18
C VAL A 199 -7.26 -4.10 17.81
N VAL A 200 -6.16 -4.84 17.68
CA VAL A 200 -6.03 -6.23 18.11
C VAL A 200 -4.60 -6.52 18.54
N GLU A 201 -4.43 -7.07 19.74
CA GLU A 201 -3.19 -7.69 20.22
C GLU A 201 -3.08 -9.13 19.69
N SER A 202 -1.86 -9.62 19.45
CA SER A 202 -1.63 -11.05 19.21
C SER A 202 -2.10 -11.87 20.40
N LYS A 203 -2.68 -13.05 20.15
CA LYS A 203 -2.98 -14.02 21.20
C LYS A 203 -1.84 -15.01 21.44
N ASP A 204 -0.85 -15.04 20.55
CA ASP A 204 0.36 -15.85 20.68
C ASP A 204 1.55 -14.94 20.97
N THR A 205 1.97 -14.93 22.23
CA THR A 205 3.15 -14.20 22.71
C THR A 205 4.40 -15.10 22.76
N THR A 206 4.32 -16.32 22.20
CA THR A 206 5.32 -17.38 22.39
C THR A 206 5.99 -17.85 21.11
N SER A 207 5.40 -17.58 19.94
CA SER A 207 6.03 -17.85 18.65
C SER A 207 6.70 -16.60 18.08
N SER A 208 7.91 -16.79 17.59
CA SER A 208 8.55 -15.81 16.72
C SER A 208 7.89 -15.93 15.35
N PHE A 209 7.13 -14.91 14.95
CA PHE A 209 6.72 -14.63 13.57
C PHE A 209 5.35 -15.15 13.10
N THR A 210 4.32 -14.31 13.21
CA THR A 210 2.96 -14.53 12.68
C THR A 210 2.53 -13.37 11.79
N TYR A 211 2.11 -13.61 10.55
CA TYR A 211 1.52 -12.55 9.74
C TYR A 211 0.03 -12.40 10.04
N MET A 212 -0.41 -11.15 10.28
CA MET A 212 -1.82 -10.83 10.48
C MET A 212 -2.53 -10.34 9.22
N LEU A 213 -1.80 -9.78 8.25
CA LEU A 213 -2.33 -9.35 6.94
C LEU A 213 -3.67 -8.60 7.03
N PRO A 214 -3.72 -7.45 7.72
CA PRO A 214 -4.98 -6.77 7.94
C PRO A 214 -5.49 -6.09 6.66
N ALA A 215 -6.81 -5.97 6.56
CA ALA A 215 -7.47 -5.20 5.52
C ALA A 215 -8.60 -4.36 6.13
N VAL A 216 -8.84 -3.17 5.59
CA VAL A 216 -9.92 -2.27 6.01
C VAL A 216 -10.91 -2.03 4.88
N ALA A 217 -12.18 -1.94 5.24
CA ALA A 217 -13.22 -1.37 4.41
C ALA A 217 -14.07 -0.44 5.26
N CYS A 218 -14.71 0.54 4.65
CA CYS A 218 -15.64 1.42 5.34
C CYS A 218 -16.88 1.68 4.49
N ASN A 219 -18.00 1.95 5.18
CA ASN A 219 -19.25 2.31 4.54
C ASN A 219 -20.16 3.00 5.56
N ALA A 220 -20.59 4.23 5.25
CA ALA A 220 -21.60 4.97 6.01
C ALA A 220 -21.26 5.12 7.50
N GLY A 221 -20.01 5.51 7.78
CA GLY A 221 -19.48 5.73 9.12
C GLY A 221 -19.05 4.46 9.85
N ILE A 222 -19.19 3.28 9.26
CA ILE A 222 -18.77 2.01 9.85
C ILE A 222 -17.46 1.57 9.23
N VAL A 223 -16.46 1.27 10.07
CA VAL A 223 -15.16 0.73 9.68
C VAL A 223 -15.12 -0.77 10.02
N TYR A 224 -14.71 -1.56 9.04
CA TYR A 224 -14.58 -3.01 9.11
C TYR A 224 -13.11 -3.37 8.92
N ILE A 225 -12.56 -4.15 9.84
CA ILE A 225 -11.19 -4.65 9.74
C ILE A 225 -11.21 -6.17 9.78
N SER A 226 -10.59 -6.81 8.80
CA SER A 226 -10.35 -8.25 8.79
C SER A 226 -8.88 -8.54 8.97
N TYR A 227 -8.55 -9.62 9.66
CA TYR A 227 -7.17 -10.04 9.89
C TYR A 227 -7.08 -11.56 10.07
N GLN A 228 -5.88 -12.07 9.88
CA GLN A 228 -5.47 -13.43 10.19
C GLN A 228 -4.75 -13.43 11.53
N ASP A 229 -4.92 -14.49 12.30
CA ASP A 229 -4.17 -14.68 13.55
C ASP A 229 -3.82 -16.17 13.65
N TYR A 230 -2.60 -16.44 14.11
CA TYR A 230 -2.05 -17.79 14.20
C TYR A 230 -2.07 -18.21 15.66
N ILE A 231 -2.93 -19.18 15.96
CA ILE A 231 -3.15 -19.66 17.31
C ILE A 231 -2.98 -21.18 17.31
N ASP A 232 -2.19 -21.72 18.23
CA ASP A 232 -2.04 -23.16 18.47
C ASP A 232 -1.75 -23.98 17.20
N SER A 233 -0.84 -23.49 16.35
CA SER A 233 -0.50 -24.10 15.06
C SER A 233 -1.61 -24.13 13.99
N SER A 234 -2.61 -23.25 14.14
CA SER A 234 -3.70 -23.07 13.18
C SER A 234 -3.90 -21.60 12.84
N TYR A 235 -4.25 -21.32 11.58
CA TYR A 235 -4.68 -19.99 11.17
C TYR A 235 -6.18 -19.84 11.40
N SER A 236 -6.57 -18.75 12.04
CA SER A 236 -7.96 -18.32 12.20
C SER A 236 -8.14 -16.95 11.54
N HIS A 237 -9.32 -16.73 10.93
CA HIS A 237 -9.69 -15.45 10.32
C HIS A 237 -10.71 -14.74 11.22
N TYR A 238 -10.48 -13.46 11.47
CA TYR A 238 -11.26 -12.65 12.40
C TYR A 238 -11.74 -11.34 11.76
N PHE A 239 -12.74 -10.71 12.39
CA PHE A 239 -13.34 -9.44 11.98
C PHE A 239 -13.56 -8.54 13.21
N ALA A 240 -13.15 -7.28 13.11
CA ALA A 240 -13.43 -6.21 14.07
C ALA A 240 -14.29 -5.11 13.40
N LEU A 241 -15.12 -4.42 14.19
CA LEU A 241 -16.02 -3.37 13.70
C LEU A 241 -16.11 -2.19 14.70
N SER A 242 -16.22 -0.97 14.17
CA SER A 242 -16.57 0.22 14.96
C SER A 242 -18.10 0.33 15.12
N GLN A 243 -18.60 0.63 16.32
CA GLN A 243 -20.00 1.05 16.55
C GLN A 243 -20.06 2.51 16.98
#